data_AF-A0A7S1X761-F1
#
_entry.id   AF-A0A7S1X761-F1
#
_cell.length_a   1.000
_cell.length_b   1.000
_cell.length_c   1.000
_cell.angle_alpha   90.00
_cell.angle_beta   90.00
_cell.angle_gamma   90.00
#
_symmetry.space_group_name_H-M   'P 1'
#
loop_
_entity.id
_entity.type
_entity.pdbx_description
1 polymer ?
#
loop_
_entity_poly.entity_id
_entity_poly.type
_entity_poly.pdbx_seq_one_letter_code
_entity_poly.pdbx_strand_id
1 'polypeptide(L)'
;AGDEAVAIHPSSVSFGATKFPSRWLVYLEKVKTSAVYLRDTSPATPYSLLLFGGDVQVQHTCGLVTVDNWVKLGCQPRVGALFRLLRDRLDALLDDKIQNPRMDIWKLGAPVIHAIVQLLSSEKALIG
;
A
#
# COMPACT_ATOMS: atom_id res chain seq x y z
N ALA A 1 -3.38 -10.76 17.82
CA ALA A 1 -4.15 -9.52 18.00
C ALA A 1 -4.53 -9.03 16.60
N GLY A 2 -5.80 -9.07 16.19
CA GLY A 2 -6.13 -8.72 14.80
C GLY A 2 -7.61 -8.82 14.39
N ASP A 3 -8.44 -9.57 15.11
CA ASP A 3 -9.83 -9.84 14.71
C ASP A 3 -10.89 -9.06 15.52
N GLU A 4 -10.49 -7.97 16.18
CA GLU A 4 -11.45 -7.14 16.91
C GLU A 4 -12.17 -6.19 15.95
N ALA A 5 -13.50 -6.10 16.07
CA ALA A 5 -14.27 -5.10 15.35
C ALA A 5 -13.82 -3.70 15.78
N VAL A 6 -13.47 -2.87 14.79
CA VAL A 6 -13.03 -1.49 15.00
C VAL A 6 -14.01 -0.50 14.39
N ALA A 7 -14.14 0.65 15.02
CA ALA A 7 -14.90 1.79 14.49
C ALA A 7 -13.98 2.98 14.21
N ILE A 8 -14.39 3.89 13.34
CA ILE A 8 -13.68 5.16 13.15
C ILE A 8 -14.03 6.07 14.34
N HIS A 9 -13.02 6.71 14.93
CA HIS A 9 -13.21 7.60 16.07
C HIS A 9 -14.02 8.85 15.68
N PRO A 10 -14.94 9.36 16.53
CA PRO A 10 -15.74 10.56 16.24
C PRO A 10 -14.96 11.83 15.88
N SER A 11 -13.72 11.96 16.36
CA SER A 11 -12.85 13.10 16.03
C SER A 11 -12.14 12.97 14.68
N SER A 12 -12.26 11.83 14.01
CA SER A 12 -11.63 11.61 12.71
C SER A 12 -12.39 12.36 11.62
N VAL A 13 -11.68 12.89 10.63
CA VAL A 13 -12.30 13.45 9.41
C VAL A 13 -13.07 12.40 8.60
N SER A 14 -12.75 11.12 8.79
CA SER A 14 -13.44 10.00 8.14
C SER A 14 -14.67 9.52 8.93
N PHE A 15 -14.98 10.13 10.07
CA PHE A 15 -16.14 9.74 10.87
C PHE A 15 -17.45 10.00 10.12
N GLY A 16 -18.33 9.01 10.11
CA GLY A 16 -19.60 9.07 9.38
C GLY A 16 -19.49 8.91 7.86
N ALA A 17 -18.28 8.72 7.30
CA ALA A 17 -18.12 8.44 5.88
C ALA A 17 -18.75 7.08 5.52
N THR A 18 -19.65 7.08 4.55
CA THR A 18 -20.34 5.87 4.07
C THR A 18 -19.72 5.28 2.80
N LYS A 19 -18.83 6.03 2.14
CA LYS A 19 -18.13 5.62 0.93
C LYS A 19 -16.66 6.01 1.01
N PHE A 20 -15.80 5.06 0.69
CA PHE A 20 -14.37 5.28 0.50
C PHE A 20 -13.98 4.91 -0.93
N PRO A 21 -12.96 5.57 -1.50
CA PRO A 21 -12.48 5.23 -2.85
C PRO A 21 -11.80 3.85 -2.91
N SER A 22 -11.46 3.27 -1.76
CA SER A 22 -10.90 1.93 -1.64
C SER A 22 -11.54 1.19 -0.45
N ARG A 23 -11.56 -0.14 -0.52
CA ARG A 23 -11.98 -1.00 0.59
C ARG A 23 -10.95 -1.07 1.72
N TRP A 24 -9.72 -0.63 1.47
CA TRP A 24 -8.63 -0.67 2.44
C TRP A 24 -8.39 0.70 3.05
N LEU A 25 -8.20 0.71 4.37
CA LEU A 25 -7.80 1.88 5.15
C LEU A 25 -6.51 1.55 5.89
N VAL A 26 -5.58 2.48 5.91
CA VAL A 26 -4.45 2.48 6.85
C VAL A 26 -4.79 3.40 8.01
N TYR A 27 -4.28 3.06 9.19
CA TYR A 27 -4.46 3.86 10.39
C TYR A 27 -3.12 4.11 11.09
N LEU A 28 -3.03 5.24 11.79
CA LEU A 28 -1.85 5.55 12.61
C LEU A 28 -2.03 5.08 14.05
N GLU A 29 -3.17 5.40 14.66
CA GLU A 29 -3.42 5.10 16.07
C GLU A 29 -4.71 4.32 16.28
N LYS A 30 -4.60 3.26 17.10
CA LYS A 30 -5.72 2.46 17.58
C LYS A 30 -5.85 2.62 19.09
N VAL A 31 -7.00 3.09 19.54
CA VAL A 31 -7.29 3.34 20.96
C VAL A 31 -8.46 2.48 21.43
N LYS A 32 -8.37 1.99 22.67
CA LYS A 32 -9.45 1.22 23.31
C LYS A 32 -9.95 1.98 24.53
N THR A 33 -11.20 2.41 24.48
CA THR A 33 -11.90 3.06 25.60
C THR A 33 -13.18 2.28 25.89
N SER A 34 -14.35 2.79 25.48
CA SER A 34 -15.62 2.08 25.48
C SER A 34 -15.71 1.02 24.37
N ALA A 35 -15.03 1.26 23.25
CA ALA A 35 -14.83 0.33 22.14
C ALA A 35 -13.44 0.57 21.52
N VAL A 36 -13.12 -0.18 20.47
CA VAL A 36 -11.86 -0.03 19.74
C VAL A 36 -12.07 0.96 18.59
N TYR A 37 -11.30 2.03 18.60
CA TYR A 37 -11.42 3.12 17.64
C TYR A 37 -10.11 3.37 16.89
N LEU A 38 -10.22 3.71 15.61
CA LEU A 38 -9.13 4.23 14.78
C LEU A 38 -9.23 5.75 14.73
N ARG A 39 -8.20 6.48 15.19
CA ARG A 39 -8.24 7.96 15.23
C ARG A 39 -7.99 8.57 13.85
N ASP A 40 -6.86 8.25 13.27
CA ASP A 40 -6.45 8.74 11.97
C ASP A 40 -6.55 7.60 10.96
N THR A 41 -7.33 7.81 9.91
CA THR A 41 -7.50 6.84 8.83
C THR A 41 -7.27 7.50 7.49
N SER A 42 -6.62 6.79 6.57
CA SER A 42 -6.46 7.22 5.18
C SER A 42 -6.74 6.05 4.24
N PRO A 43 -7.45 6.26 3.12
CA PRO A 43 -7.65 5.21 2.13
C PRO A 43 -6.32 4.76 1.53
N ALA A 44 -6.11 3.45 1.49
CA ALA A 44 -5.00 2.83 0.81
C ALA A 44 -5.51 2.07 -0.41
N THR A 45 -4.84 2.19 -1.53
CA THR A 45 -5.24 1.49 -2.74
C THR A 45 -4.57 0.12 -2.85
N PRO A 46 -5.15 -0.86 -3.55
CA PRO A 46 -4.51 -2.14 -3.82
C PRO A 46 -3.06 -2.02 -4.32
N TYR A 47 -2.75 -1.08 -5.22
CA TYR A 47 -1.38 -0.92 -5.72
C TYR A 47 -0.44 -0.36 -4.66
N SER A 48 -0.94 0.54 -3.80
CA SER A 48 -0.16 1.02 -2.65
C SER A 48 0.19 -0.13 -1.70
N LEU A 49 -0.77 -1.03 -1.44
CA LEU A 49 -0.53 -2.23 -0.62
C LEU A 49 0.43 -3.22 -1.32
N LEU A 50 0.28 -3.42 -2.63
CA LEU A 50 1.20 -4.26 -3.42
C LEU A 50 2.60 -3.70 -3.52
N LEU A 51 2.80 -2.39 -3.39
CA LEU A 51 4.13 -1.79 -3.48
C LEU A 51 4.80 -1.69 -2.11
N PHE A 52 4.08 -1.22 -1.09
CA PHE A 52 4.65 -0.86 0.22
C PHE A 52 4.20 -1.77 1.38
N GLY A 53 3.29 -2.71 1.14
CA GLY A 53 2.89 -3.70 2.14
C GLY A 53 3.97 -4.74 2.39
N GLY A 54 3.61 -5.79 3.14
CA GLY A 54 4.53 -6.89 3.51
C GLY A 54 4.89 -7.83 2.35
N ASP A 55 5.25 -9.06 2.72
CA ASP A 55 5.66 -10.10 1.76
C ASP A 55 4.59 -10.34 0.69
N VAL A 56 5.02 -10.49 -0.57
CA VAL A 56 4.11 -10.63 -1.70
C VAL A 56 4.26 -12.00 -2.33
N GLN A 57 3.17 -12.76 -2.30
CA GLN A 57 3.09 -14.09 -2.88
C GLN A 57 2.15 -14.06 -4.09
N VAL A 58 2.70 -14.37 -5.27
CA VAL A 58 1.96 -14.40 -6.53
C VAL A 58 1.50 -15.82 -6.82
N GLN A 59 0.19 -16.05 -6.82
CA GLN A 59 -0.40 -17.32 -7.23
C GLN A 59 -0.78 -17.24 -8.71
N HIS A 60 0.17 -17.63 -9.57
CA HIS A 60 0.06 -17.51 -11.03
C HIS A 60 -1.14 -18.27 -11.63
N THR A 61 -1.55 -19.38 -11.00
CA THR A 61 -2.62 -20.25 -11.50
C THR A 61 -4.02 -19.68 -11.32
N CYS A 62 -4.23 -18.79 -10.34
CA CYS A 62 -5.55 -18.24 -10.00
C CYS A 62 -5.65 -16.71 -10.14
N GLY A 63 -4.59 -16.03 -10.59
CA GLY A 63 -4.60 -14.57 -10.76
C GLY A 63 -4.80 -13.82 -9.43
N LEU A 64 -4.28 -14.38 -8.35
CA LEU A 64 -4.38 -13.81 -7.01
C LEU A 64 -2.98 -13.48 -6.49
N VAL A 65 -2.85 -12.29 -5.90
CA VAL A 65 -1.66 -11.90 -5.15
C VAL A 65 -2.06 -11.68 -3.70
N THR A 66 -1.26 -12.26 -2.81
CA THR A 66 -1.46 -12.13 -1.37
C THR A 66 -0.35 -11.27 -0.78
N VAL A 67 -0.71 -10.22 -0.06
CA VAL A 67 0.22 -9.39 0.72
C VAL A 67 0.12 -9.80 2.18
N ASP A 68 1.27 -10.07 2.78
CA ASP A 68 1.42 -10.40 4.21
C ASP A 68 0.53 -11.57 4.68
N ASN A 69 0.30 -12.56 3.82
CA ASN A 69 -0.51 -13.77 4.07
C ASN A 69 -2.03 -13.55 4.30
N TRP A 70 -2.55 -12.32 4.31
CA TRP A 70 -3.98 -12.07 4.58
C TRP A 70 -4.66 -11.14 3.57
N VAL A 71 -3.95 -10.17 3.00
CA VAL A 71 -4.52 -9.23 2.03
C VAL A 71 -4.55 -9.88 0.66
N LYS A 72 -5.73 -10.36 0.24
CA LYS A 72 -5.92 -11.00 -1.07
C LYS A 72 -6.37 -9.97 -2.11
N LEU A 73 -5.56 -9.79 -3.16
CA LEU A 73 -5.81 -8.85 -4.25
C LEU A 73 -5.87 -9.64 -5.57
N GLY A 74 -6.96 -9.49 -6.32
CA GLY A 74 -7.05 -10.03 -7.67
C GLY A 74 -6.21 -9.19 -8.62
N CYS A 75 -5.23 -9.81 -9.29
CA CYS A 75 -4.47 -9.12 -10.33
C CYS A 75 -3.91 -10.10 -11.37
N GLN A 76 -3.65 -9.60 -12.57
CA GLN A 76 -3.01 -10.41 -13.59
C GLN A 76 -1.60 -10.80 -13.13
N PRO A 77 -1.14 -12.04 -13.36
CA PRO A 77 0.19 -12.50 -12.93
C PRO A 77 1.35 -11.57 -13.35
N ARG A 78 1.22 -10.95 -14.53
CA ARG A 78 2.17 -9.95 -15.06
C ARG A 78 2.29 -8.71 -14.16
N VAL A 79 1.17 -8.24 -13.61
CA VAL A 79 1.14 -7.08 -12.70
C VAL A 79 1.84 -7.46 -11.39
N GLY A 80 1.54 -8.62 -10.81
CA GLY A 80 2.22 -9.11 -9.61
C GLY A 80 3.75 -9.22 -9.79
N ALA A 81 4.20 -9.77 -10.91
CA ALA A 81 5.63 -9.84 -11.24
C ALA A 81 6.28 -8.45 -11.39
N LEU A 82 5.56 -7.49 -12.00
CA LEU A 82 6.04 -6.11 -12.14
C LEU A 82 6.25 -5.44 -10.77
N PHE A 83 5.30 -5.58 -9.84
CA PHE A 83 5.46 -5.04 -8.49
C PHE A 83 6.66 -5.62 -7.75
N ARG A 84 6.89 -6.94 -7.88
CA ARG A 84 8.06 -7.58 -7.29
C ARG A 84 9.36 -6.96 -7.81
N LEU A 85 9.50 -6.83 -9.13
CA LEU A 85 10.69 -6.22 -9.74
C LEU A 85 10.87 -4.75 -9.33
N LEU A 86 9.77 -3.99 -9.21
CA LEU A 86 9.81 -2.60 -8.77
C LEU A 86 10.23 -2.47 -7.30
N ARG A 87 9.78 -3.38 -6.43
CA ARG A 87 10.21 -3.44 -5.03
C ARG A 87 11.70 -3.71 -4.93
N ASP A 88 12.18 -4.78 -5.58
CA ASP A 88 13.61 -5.14 -5.57
C ASP A 88 14.48 -3.96 -6.03
N ARG A 89 14.02 -3.23 -7.05
CA ARG A 89 14.75 -2.07 -7.57
C ARG A 89 14.66 -0.84 -6.66
N LEU A 90 13.53 -0.63 -6.00
CA LEU A 90 13.36 0.44 -5.02
C LEU A 90 14.23 0.18 -3.79
N ASP A 91 14.26 -1.05 -3.28
CA ASP A 91 15.06 -1.45 -2.13
C ASP A 91 16.55 -1.23 -2.40
N ALA A 92 17.05 -1.68 -3.56
CA ALA A 92 18.43 -1.41 -3.96
C ALA A 92 18.77 0.09 -4.03
N LEU A 93 17.82 0.90 -4.52
CA LEU A 93 18.00 2.35 -4.60
C LEU A 93 18.01 3.01 -3.21
N LEU A 94 17.19 2.51 -2.28
CA LEU A 94 17.17 2.97 -0.89
C LEU A 94 18.44 2.55 -0.16
N ASP A 95 18.95 1.34 -0.40
CA ASP A 95 20.23 0.86 0.14
C ASP A 95 21.38 1.75 -0.33
N ASP A 96 21.46 2.07 -1.62
CA ASP A 96 22.48 3.00 -2.15
C ASP A 96 22.39 4.38 -1.47
N LYS A 97 21.17 4.87 -1.22
CA LYS A 97 20.93 6.15 -0.53
C LYS A 97 21.30 6.10 0.95
N ILE A 98 21.14 4.95 1.61
CA ILE A 98 21.58 4.73 3.00
C ILE A 98 23.12 4.72 3.05
N GLN A 99 23.78 4.01 2.14
CA GLN A 99 25.25 3.97 2.07
C GLN A 99 25.86 5.31 1.69
N ASN A 100 25.18 6.09 0.84
CA ASN A 100 25.59 7.44 0.47
C ASN A 100 24.44 8.45 0.65
N PRO A 101 24.29 9.02 1.86
CA PRO A 101 23.20 9.97 2.15
C PRO A 101 23.20 11.23 1.26
N ARG A 102 24.33 11.60 0.65
CA ARG A 102 24.44 12.74 -0.28
C ARG A 102 24.03 12.40 -1.71
N MET A 103 23.79 11.13 -2.02
CA MET A 103 23.31 10.67 -3.32
C MET A 103 22.00 11.37 -3.70
N ASP A 104 21.93 11.89 -4.93
CA ASP A 104 20.69 12.44 -5.46
C ASP A 104 19.81 11.30 -6.00
N ILE A 105 18.91 10.81 -5.15
CA ILE A 105 17.99 9.71 -5.47
C ILE A 105 17.04 10.07 -6.62
N TRP A 106 16.73 11.35 -6.82
CA TRP A 106 15.85 11.80 -7.89
C TRP A 106 16.53 11.70 -9.25
N LYS A 107 17.85 11.95 -9.32
CA LYS A 107 18.61 11.80 -10.57
C LYS A 107 18.92 10.35 -10.90
N LEU A 108 19.49 9.61 -9.94
CA LEU A 108 19.92 8.22 -10.15
C LEU A 108 18.73 7.24 -10.19
N GLY A 109 17.67 7.53 -9.44
CA GLY A 109 16.46 6.72 -9.34
C GLY A 109 15.32 7.14 -10.25
N ALA A 110 15.50 8.18 -11.08
CA ALA A 110 14.41 8.77 -11.89
C ALA A 110 13.54 7.73 -12.61
N PRO A 111 14.09 6.72 -13.31
CA PRO A 111 13.27 5.75 -14.04
C PRO A 111 12.37 4.92 -13.10
N VAL A 112 12.89 4.53 -11.95
CA VAL A 112 12.20 3.68 -10.96
C VAL A 112 11.09 4.47 -10.28
N ILE A 113 11.42 5.69 -9.83
CA ILE A 113 10.48 6.58 -9.16
C ILE A 113 9.36 6.99 -10.13
N HIS A 114 9.70 7.33 -11.38
CA HIS A 114 8.70 7.66 -12.39
C HIS A 114 7.78 6.47 -12.69
N ALA A 115 8.32 5.26 -12.83
CA ALA A 115 7.50 4.07 -13.03
C ALA A 115 6.54 3.82 -11.87
N ILE A 116 7.01 3.97 -10.62
CA ILE A 116 6.18 3.86 -9.42
C ILE A 116 5.06 4.91 -9.44
N VAL A 117 5.39 6.18 -9.68
CA VAL A 117 4.42 7.27 -9.69
C VAL A 117 3.38 7.08 -10.79
N GLN A 118 3.80 6.69 -11.99
CA GLN A 118 2.88 6.38 -13.10
C GLN A 118 1.94 5.23 -12.74
N LEU A 119 2.49 4.15 -12.16
CA LEU A 119 1.72 2.98 -11.80
C LEU A 119 0.67 3.28 -10.73
N LEU A 120 1.05 3.98 -9.65
CA LEU A 120 0.11 4.39 -8.59
C LEU A 120 -0.93 5.40 -9.10
N SER A 121 -0.56 6.27 -10.05
CA SER A 121 -1.48 7.24 -10.64
C SER A 121 -2.49 6.58 -11.59
N SER A 122 -2.09 5.52 -12.29
CA SER A 122 -2.98 4.77 -13.18
C SER A 122 -4.13 4.09 -12.45
N GLU A 123 -3.94 3.73 -11.19
CA GLU A 123 -4.97 3.11 -10.37
C GLU A 123 -6.07 4.09 -10.01
N LYS A 124 -5.72 5.36 -9.68
CA LYS A 124 -6.70 6.41 -9.37
C LYS A 124 -7.67 6.66 -10.52
N ALA A 125 -7.23 6.47 -11.77
CA ALA A 125 -8.08 6.60 -12.95
C ALA A 125 -9.10 5.45 -13.11
N LEU A 126 -8.96 4.36 -12.35
CA LEU A 126 -9.89 3.21 -12.37
C LEU A 126 -10.94 3.24 -11.25
N ILE A 127 -10.75 4.10 -10.24
CA ILE A 127 -11.63 4.25 -9.06
C ILE A 127 -12.41 5.58 -9.02
N GLY A 128 -12.20 6.46 -10.01
CA GLY A 128 -12.99 7.70 -10.22
C GLY A 128 -13.93 7.54 -11.39
#